data_AF-A0A6J5ESG9-F1
#
_entry.id   AF-A0A6J5ESG9-F1
#
_cell.length_a   1.000
_cell.length_b   1.000
_cell.length_c   1.000
_cell.angle_alpha   90.00
_cell.angle_beta   90.00
_cell.angle_gamma   90.00
#
_symmetry.space_group_name_H-M   'P 1'
#
loop_
_entity.id
_entity.type
_entity.pdbx_description
1 polymer ?
#
loop_
_entity_poly.entity_id
_entity_poly.type
_entity_poly.pdbx_seq_one_letter_code
_entity_poly.pdbx_strand_id
1 'polypeptide(L)'
;MNANGGLQSRKFWHALALSLALVAPLIASAHEGPRIKGLALGDPPVTVRNAATALTRNGSSCHIDEKKDTSNPYLNLTIHTAYGMALNCGAVGQPQYVAFFEFRDNQMTRYTVGAEFANAIFNAGGMPLADFAKAFVNAYGIPRLAPSSDQRFLTYRDADGGWEVDLYPDHSFTVRTVDTPRQQTKNFN
;
A
#
# COMPACT_ATOMS: atom_id res chain seq x y z
N MET A 1 -73.79 45.85 -29.36
CA MET A 1 -72.55 46.06 -30.13
C MET A 1 -71.41 45.38 -29.38
N ASN A 2 -70.73 44.45 -30.06
CA ASN A 2 -69.42 43.79 -29.80
C ASN A 2 -69.20 43.08 -28.45
N ALA A 3 -69.01 41.76 -28.32
CA ALA A 3 -68.11 40.76 -28.94
C ALA A 3 -66.72 40.64 -28.26
N ASN A 4 -66.30 39.37 -28.07
CA ASN A 4 -64.97 38.81 -27.74
C ASN A 4 -64.57 38.79 -26.24
N GLY A 5 -64.05 37.73 -25.64
CA GLY A 5 -63.42 36.50 -26.15
C GLY A 5 -61.91 36.49 -25.82
N GLY A 6 -61.40 35.40 -25.22
CA GLY A 6 -59.95 35.11 -25.10
C GLY A 6 -59.46 34.87 -23.66
N LEU A 7 -59.34 33.62 -23.18
CA LEU A 7 -58.16 32.74 -23.29
C LEU A 7 -56.81 33.44 -23.02
N GLN A 8 -56.27 33.28 -21.80
CA GLN A 8 -54.83 33.39 -21.57
C GLN A 8 -54.29 32.11 -20.92
N SER A 9 -53.66 31.33 -21.80
CA SER A 9 -52.80 30.18 -21.57
C SER A 9 -51.59 30.57 -20.72
N ARG A 10 -51.42 29.92 -19.56
CA ARG A 10 -50.16 29.93 -18.80
C ARG A 10 -49.29 28.77 -19.30
N LYS A 11 -48.29 29.12 -20.11
CA LYS A 11 -47.23 28.22 -20.57
C LYS A 11 -46.35 27.82 -19.38
N PHE A 12 -46.52 26.61 -18.87
CA PHE A 12 -45.53 25.94 -18.01
C PHE A 12 -44.48 25.29 -18.90
N TRP A 13 -43.32 25.93 -19.02
CA TRP A 13 -42.13 25.31 -19.61
C TRP A 13 -41.54 24.33 -18.60
N HIS A 14 -41.76 23.03 -18.80
CA HIS A 14 -40.98 22.00 -18.14
C HIS A 14 -39.72 21.76 -18.97
N ALA A 15 -38.58 22.30 -18.50
CA ALA A 15 -37.27 21.93 -19.01
C ALA A 15 -36.99 20.47 -18.62
N LEU A 16 -36.91 19.58 -19.61
CA LEU A 16 -36.34 18.25 -19.45
C LEU A 16 -34.84 18.40 -19.11
N ALA A 17 -34.48 18.15 -17.85
CA ALA A 17 -33.08 17.96 -17.48
C ALA A 17 -32.65 16.56 -17.94
N LEU A 18 -31.91 16.51 -19.05
CA LEU A 18 -31.23 15.32 -19.55
C LEU A 18 -30.15 14.94 -18.53
N SER A 19 -30.44 13.94 -17.70
CA SER A 19 -29.46 13.40 -16.76
C SER A 19 -28.49 12.52 -17.54
N LEU A 20 -27.35 13.09 -17.97
CA LEU A 20 -26.18 12.29 -18.34
C LEU A 20 -25.69 11.61 -17.05
N ALA A 21 -26.06 10.34 -16.87
CA ALA A 21 -25.38 9.47 -15.93
C ALA A 21 -23.97 9.25 -16.48
N LEU A 22 -23.00 9.99 -15.95
CA LEU A 22 -21.59 9.74 -16.14
C LEU A 22 -21.31 8.35 -15.55
N VAL A 23 -21.22 7.33 -16.40
CA VAL A 23 -20.65 6.03 -16.01
C VAL A 23 -19.17 6.27 -15.82
N ALA A 24 -18.79 6.76 -14.64
CA ALA A 24 -17.42 6.71 -14.20
C ALA A 24 -17.03 5.22 -14.15
N PRO A 25 -16.01 4.77 -14.89
CA PRO A 25 -15.48 3.44 -14.66
C PRO A 25 -15.02 3.40 -13.20
N LEU A 26 -15.59 2.49 -12.41
CA LEU A 26 -14.99 2.05 -11.16
C LEU A 26 -13.63 1.46 -11.53
N ILE A 27 -12.60 2.31 -11.52
CA ILE A 27 -11.21 1.86 -11.47
C ILE A 27 -11.12 1.20 -10.10
N ALA A 28 -11.30 -0.11 -10.07
CA ALA A 28 -11.00 -0.90 -8.90
C ALA A 28 -9.48 -0.81 -8.67
N SER A 29 -9.04 0.17 -7.87
CA SER A 29 -7.76 0.09 -7.17
C SER A 29 -7.86 -1.06 -6.16
N ALA A 30 -7.73 -2.29 -6.65
CA ALA A 30 -7.95 -3.51 -5.88
C ALA A 30 -6.62 -4.13 -5.40
N HIS A 31 -5.66 -3.30 -4.98
CA HIS A 31 -4.34 -3.76 -4.54
C HIS A 31 -3.80 -2.97 -3.34
N GLU A 32 -4.65 -2.29 -2.58
CA GLU A 32 -4.15 -1.36 -1.57
C GLU A 32 -3.72 -2.06 -0.27
N GLY A 33 -4.24 -3.27 -0.01
CA GLY A 33 -4.13 -3.89 1.31
C GLY A 33 -4.60 -2.93 2.42
N PRO A 34 -4.37 -3.27 3.70
CA PRO A 34 -4.66 -2.36 4.79
C PRO A 34 -3.58 -1.28 4.92
N ARG A 35 -4.00 -0.05 5.25
CA ARG A 35 -3.10 1.08 5.52
C ARG A 35 -2.64 1.08 6.98
N ILE A 36 -1.35 0.90 7.21
CA ILE A 36 -0.76 0.85 8.56
C ILE A 36 0.24 1.98 8.72
N LYS A 37 0.01 2.83 9.74
CA LYS A 37 0.92 3.95 10.08
C LYS A 37 1.29 4.84 8.87
N GLY A 38 0.33 5.03 7.97
CA GLY A 38 0.50 5.87 6.78
C GLY A 38 1.04 5.14 5.54
N LEU A 39 1.43 3.87 5.64
CA LEU A 39 1.90 3.04 4.53
C LEU A 39 0.81 2.08 4.04
N ALA A 40 0.59 2.02 2.73
CA ALA A 40 -0.27 1.05 2.06
C ALA A 40 0.31 0.64 0.71
N LEU A 41 0.01 -0.56 0.24
CA LEU A 41 0.30 -0.91 -1.16
C LEU A 41 -0.47 0.07 -2.07
N GLY A 42 0.04 0.30 -3.28
CA GLY A 42 -0.51 1.31 -4.20
C GLY A 42 -0.04 2.74 -3.92
N ASP A 43 0.52 3.05 -2.74
CA ASP A 43 1.00 4.40 -2.43
C ASP A 43 2.10 4.88 -3.39
N PRO A 44 2.07 6.14 -3.83
CA PRO A 44 3.13 6.70 -4.65
C PRO A 44 4.40 6.98 -3.81
N PRO A 45 5.59 7.08 -4.44
CA PRO A 45 6.86 7.25 -3.75
C PRO A 45 6.91 8.43 -2.76
N VAL A 46 6.28 9.55 -3.10
CA VAL A 46 6.24 10.73 -2.22
C VAL A 46 5.46 10.44 -0.94
N THR A 47 4.32 9.76 -1.04
CA THR A 47 3.52 9.35 0.12
C THR A 47 4.31 8.41 1.02
N VAL A 48 4.94 7.39 0.42
CA VAL A 48 5.77 6.42 1.15
C VAL A 48 6.94 7.10 1.85
N ARG A 49 7.64 8.02 1.18
CA ARG A 49 8.74 8.79 1.78
C ARG A 49 8.28 9.57 3.00
N ASN A 50 7.16 10.29 2.88
CA ASN A 50 6.64 11.11 3.97
C ASN A 50 6.23 10.25 5.17
N ALA A 51 5.56 9.11 4.92
CA ALA A 51 5.17 8.17 5.95
C ALA A 51 6.40 7.53 6.64
N ALA A 52 7.38 7.06 5.87
CA ALA A 52 8.60 6.45 6.39
C ALA A 52 9.39 7.45 7.26
N THR A 53 9.58 8.68 6.79
CA THR A 53 10.26 9.74 7.55
C THR A 53 9.51 10.07 8.85
N ALA A 54 8.17 10.15 8.82
CA ALA A 54 7.36 10.42 10.01
C ALA A 54 7.45 9.30 11.08
N LEU A 55 7.79 8.07 10.66
CA LEU A 55 7.98 6.93 11.56
C LEU A 55 9.39 6.84 12.15
N THR A 56 10.34 7.60 11.63
CA THR A 56 11.67 7.72 12.24
C THR A 56 11.62 8.64 13.45
N ARG A 57 12.35 8.32 14.53
CA ARG A 57 12.36 9.17 15.73
C ARG A 57 12.98 10.53 15.41
N ASN A 58 12.42 11.59 16.00
CA ASN A 58 13.03 12.93 15.95
C ASN A 58 14.48 12.85 16.45
N GLY A 59 15.42 13.33 15.62
CA GLY A 59 16.85 13.30 15.91
C GLY A 59 17.60 12.03 15.47
N SER A 60 16.94 11.08 14.82
CA SER A 60 17.63 9.94 14.17
C SER A 60 18.32 10.38 12.88
N SER A 61 19.48 9.78 12.56
CA SER A 61 20.23 10.00 11.31
C SER A 61 19.63 9.27 10.10
N CYS A 62 18.38 8.80 10.22
CA CYS A 62 17.74 8.02 9.19
C CYS A 62 17.43 8.89 7.96
N HIS A 63 17.75 8.39 6.79
CA HIS A 63 17.48 9.02 5.50
C HIS A 63 17.02 7.99 4.48
N ILE A 64 16.43 8.47 3.40
CA ILE A 64 15.94 7.61 2.32
C ILE A 64 16.98 7.57 1.21
N ASP A 65 17.52 6.37 0.98
CA ASP A 65 18.30 6.09 -0.22
C ASP A 65 17.33 5.66 -1.34
N GLU A 66 17.56 6.15 -2.54
CA GLU A 66 16.73 5.82 -3.69
C GLU A 66 17.54 5.02 -4.71
N LYS A 67 16.97 3.89 -5.13
CA LYS A 67 17.43 3.20 -6.33
C LYS A 67 16.84 3.89 -7.55
N LYS A 68 17.62 4.78 -8.17
CA LYS A 68 17.31 5.41 -9.47
C LYS A 68 18.12 4.82 -10.62
N ASP A 69 19.23 4.18 -10.30
CA ASP A 69 20.17 3.56 -11.23
C ASP A 69 20.93 2.42 -10.54
N THR A 70 21.98 1.91 -11.19
CA THR A 70 22.79 0.80 -10.70
C THR A 70 23.96 1.21 -9.79
N SER A 71 24.08 2.48 -9.40
CA SER A 71 25.24 3.00 -8.67
C SER A 71 25.36 2.47 -7.23
N ASN A 72 24.24 2.10 -6.59
CA ASN A 72 24.25 1.49 -5.27
C ASN A 72 24.08 -0.04 -5.41
N PRO A 73 25.18 -0.83 -5.34
CA PRO A 73 25.11 -2.28 -5.55
C PRO A 73 24.26 -2.99 -4.50
N TYR A 74 24.19 -2.47 -3.27
CA TYR A 74 23.36 -3.06 -2.21
C TYR A 74 21.87 -2.96 -2.55
N LEU A 75 21.41 -1.78 -2.99
CA LEU A 75 20.01 -1.63 -3.38
C LEU A 75 19.66 -2.45 -4.62
N ASN A 76 20.59 -2.67 -5.54
CA ASN A 76 20.35 -3.53 -6.70
C ASN A 76 20.15 -5.01 -6.33
N LEU A 77 20.76 -5.47 -5.24
CA LEU A 77 20.62 -6.85 -4.76
C LEU A 77 19.30 -7.06 -4.03
N THR A 78 18.81 -6.05 -3.31
CA THR A 78 17.62 -6.18 -2.44
C THR A 78 16.33 -5.70 -3.09
N ILE A 79 16.38 -4.68 -3.96
CA ILE A 79 15.22 -4.13 -4.66
C ILE A 79 15.26 -4.64 -6.09
N HIS A 80 14.24 -5.42 -6.46
CA HIS A 80 14.20 -6.11 -7.76
C HIS A 80 13.44 -5.32 -8.83
N THR A 81 12.73 -4.26 -8.45
CA THR A 81 12.12 -3.30 -9.38
C THR A 81 13.13 -2.29 -9.93
N ALA A 82 12.78 -1.62 -11.04
CA ALA A 82 13.61 -0.57 -11.62
C ALA A 82 13.75 0.65 -10.68
N TYR A 83 12.69 0.96 -9.93
CA TYR A 83 12.68 2.02 -8.92
C TYR A 83 12.34 1.46 -7.53
N GLY A 84 13.05 1.94 -6.52
CA GLY A 84 12.79 1.60 -5.13
C GLY A 84 13.43 2.58 -4.16
N MET A 85 13.03 2.49 -2.90
CA MET A 85 13.56 3.29 -1.81
C MET A 85 13.95 2.39 -0.65
N ALA A 86 14.95 2.79 0.12
CA ALA A 86 15.32 2.12 1.35
C ALA A 86 15.49 3.15 2.48
N LEU A 87 15.00 2.81 3.67
CA LEU A 87 15.24 3.58 4.87
C LEU A 87 16.58 3.17 5.46
N ASN A 88 17.56 4.06 5.37
CA ASN A 88 18.91 3.87 5.87
C ASN A 88 19.12 4.65 7.16
N CYS A 89 19.35 3.94 8.27
CA CYS A 89 19.65 4.54 9.57
C CYS A 89 21.13 4.44 9.96
N GLY A 90 21.98 3.97 9.03
CA GLY A 90 23.39 3.77 9.26
C GLY A 90 24.22 5.05 9.10
N ALA A 91 25.50 4.95 9.46
CA ALA A 91 26.47 6.02 9.24
C ALA A 91 26.93 6.06 7.78
N VAL A 92 27.54 7.18 7.37
CA VAL A 92 28.15 7.32 6.05
C VAL A 92 29.19 6.20 5.83
N GLY A 93 29.05 5.44 4.74
CA GLY A 93 29.92 4.31 4.41
C GLY A 93 29.60 3.00 5.14
N GLN A 94 28.64 2.99 6.08
CA GLN A 94 28.16 1.81 6.78
C GLN A 94 26.62 1.81 6.79
N PRO A 95 25.99 1.50 5.64
CA PRO A 95 24.54 1.55 5.53
C PRO A 95 23.89 0.53 6.47
N GLN A 96 22.80 0.95 7.12
CA GLN A 96 21.95 0.10 7.94
C GLN A 96 20.52 0.26 7.42
N TYR A 97 20.18 -0.57 6.44
CA TYR A 97 18.86 -0.56 5.83
C TYR A 97 17.85 -1.27 6.73
N VAL A 98 16.86 -0.53 7.21
CA VAL A 98 15.83 -1.04 8.14
C VAL A 98 14.45 -1.19 7.49
N ALA A 99 14.27 -0.67 6.27
CA ALA A 99 13.09 -0.92 5.45
C ALA A 99 13.41 -0.76 3.96
N PHE A 100 12.66 -1.46 3.11
CA PHE A 100 12.75 -1.41 1.66
C PHE A 100 11.35 -1.23 1.06
N PHE A 101 11.24 -0.44 0.01
CA PHE A 101 10.00 -0.11 -0.67
C PHE A 101 10.22 -0.27 -2.19
N GLU A 102 9.48 -1.18 -2.83
CA GLU A 102 9.57 -1.47 -4.26
C GLU A 102 8.36 -0.92 -5.00
N PHE A 103 8.59 -0.30 -6.15
CA PHE A 103 7.54 0.35 -6.94
C PHE A 103 7.49 -0.19 -8.36
N ARG A 104 6.27 -0.30 -8.89
CA ARG A 104 5.98 -0.50 -10.32
C ARG A 104 4.91 0.50 -10.73
N ASP A 105 5.04 1.07 -11.92
CA ASP A 105 4.07 2.05 -12.44
C ASP A 105 3.74 3.18 -11.46
N ASN A 106 4.76 3.66 -10.73
CA ASN A 106 4.66 4.69 -9.69
C ASN A 106 3.77 4.32 -8.49
N GLN A 107 3.56 3.03 -8.24
CA GLN A 107 2.78 2.49 -7.13
C GLN A 107 3.62 1.50 -6.31
N MET A 108 3.53 1.58 -4.97
CA MET A 108 4.22 0.63 -4.10
C MET A 108 3.62 -0.76 -4.24
N THR A 109 4.42 -1.72 -4.69
CA THR A 109 3.99 -3.12 -4.90
C THR A 109 4.52 -4.07 -3.85
N ARG A 110 5.58 -3.66 -3.14
CA ARG A 110 6.12 -4.40 -2.00
C ARG A 110 6.76 -3.44 -1.02
N TYR A 111 6.66 -3.76 0.25
CA TYR A 111 7.55 -3.22 1.25
C TYR A 111 7.99 -4.30 2.24
N THR A 112 9.21 -4.16 2.71
CA THR A 112 9.82 -5.02 3.72
C THR A 112 10.30 -4.15 4.86
N VAL A 113 9.95 -4.53 6.08
CA VAL A 113 10.28 -3.82 7.31
C VAL A 113 11.12 -4.73 8.18
N GLY A 114 12.34 -4.31 8.51
CA GLY A 114 13.21 -5.01 9.43
C GLY A 114 12.74 -4.88 10.89
N ALA A 115 13.21 -5.78 11.75
CA ALA A 115 12.81 -5.89 13.16
C ALA A 115 12.89 -4.56 13.94
N GLU A 116 13.98 -3.81 13.75
CA GLU A 116 14.18 -2.52 14.43
C GLU A 116 13.14 -1.47 14.04
N PHE A 117 12.73 -1.45 12.77
CA PHE A 117 11.71 -0.52 12.29
C PHE A 117 10.30 -1.02 12.58
N ALA A 118 10.09 -2.35 12.62
CA ALA A 118 8.85 -2.94 13.13
C ALA A 118 8.58 -2.51 14.59
N ASN A 119 9.64 -2.42 15.42
CA ASN A 119 9.53 -1.85 16.77
C ASN A 119 9.02 -0.41 16.76
N ALA A 120 9.41 0.43 15.80
CA ALA A 120 8.90 1.79 15.70
C ALA A 120 7.42 1.85 15.26
N ILE A 121 7.02 0.96 14.34
CA ILE A 121 5.64 0.90 13.81
C ILE A 121 4.66 0.37 14.86
N PHE A 122 5.03 -0.71 15.56
CA PHE A 122 4.14 -1.45 16.45
C PHE A 122 4.42 -1.24 17.94
N ASN A 123 5.42 -0.45 18.29
CA ASN A 123 5.97 -0.40 19.64
C ASN A 123 6.35 -1.81 20.15
N ALA A 124 6.93 -2.64 19.29
CA ALA A 124 7.21 -4.04 19.55
C ALA A 124 8.44 -4.29 20.43
N GLY A 125 9.11 -3.24 20.91
CA GLY A 125 10.30 -3.36 21.74
C GLY A 125 10.04 -4.17 23.01
N GLY A 126 10.63 -5.36 23.10
CA GLY A 126 10.46 -6.29 24.22
C GLY A 126 9.17 -7.11 24.18
N MET A 127 8.38 -7.01 23.10
CA MET A 127 7.17 -7.80 22.92
C MET A 127 7.53 -9.25 22.55
N PRO A 128 6.93 -10.27 23.21
CA PRO A 128 7.03 -11.64 22.75
C PRO A 128 6.46 -11.79 21.32
N LEU A 129 7.03 -12.67 20.52
CA LEU A 129 6.61 -12.89 19.13
C LEU A 129 5.09 -13.16 18.99
N ALA A 130 4.49 -13.87 19.95
CA ALA A 130 3.06 -14.15 19.95
C ALA A 130 2.21 -12.87 20.09
N ASP A 131 2.62 -11.93 20.93
CA ASP A 131 1.94 -10.65 21.11
C ASP A 131 2.17 -9.75 19.90
N PHE A 132 3.37 -9.77 19.31
CA PHE A 132 3.66 -9.05 18.08
C PHE A 132 2.81 -9.56 16.93
N ALA A 133 2.76 -10.88 16.73
CA ALA A 133 1.91 -11.50 15.73
C ALA A 133 0.43 -11.13 15.93
N LYS A 134 -0.05 -11.07 17.18
CA LYS A 134 -1.41 -10.63 17.50
C LYS A 134 -1.64 -9.15 17.14
N ALA A 135 -0.72 -8.26 17.50
CA ALA A 135 -0.81 -6.84 17.14
C ALA A 135 -0.77 -6.65 15.62
N PHE A 136 0.10 -7.40 14.93
CA PHE A 136 0.24 -7.41 13.49
C PHE A 136 -1.05 -7.86 12.80
N VAL A 137 -1.60 -9.03 13.14
CA VAL A 137 -2.84 -9.52 12.51
C VAL A 137 -4.02 -8.60 12.76
N ASN A 138 -4.12 -8.00 13.96
CA ASN A 138 -5.17 -7.03 14.27
C ASN A 138 -5.05 -5.76 13.42
N ALA A 139 -3.81 -5.25 13.25
CA ALA A 139 -3.57 -4.06 12.47
C ALA A 139 -3.93 -4.29 10.99
N TYR A 140 -3.55 -5.44 10.43
CA TYR A 140 -3.82 -5.80 9.04
C TYR A 140 -5.21 -6.42 8.80
N GLY A 141 -6.04 -6.59 9.84
CA GLY A 141 -7.35 -7.25 9.72
C GLY A 141 -7.26 -8.71 9.26
N ILE A 142 -6.16 -9.39 9.56
CA ILE A 142 -5.88 -10.78 9.14
C ILE A 142 -6.59 -11.75 10.09
N PRO A 143 -7.44 -12.67 9.60
CA PRO A 143 -8.12 -13.63 10.46
C PRO A 143 -7.15 -14.59 11.16
N ARG A 144 -6.16 -15.10 10.42
CA ARG A 144 -5.15 -16.04 10.90
C ARG A 144 -3.96 -16.11 9.95
N LEU A 145 -2.76 -16.17 10.52
CA LEU A 145 -1.55 -16.51 9.79
C LEU A 145 -1.36 -18.04 9.72
N ALA A 146 -0.88 -18.53 8.59
CA ALA A 146 -0.48 -19.92 8.36
C ALA A 146 1.05 -20.04 8.32
N PRO A 147 1.66 -21.18 8.69
CA PRO A 147 3.08 -21.40 8.41
C PRO A 147 3.34 -21.42 6.89
N SER A 148 4.48 -20.89 6.47
CA SER A 148 4.98 -21.06 5.11
C SER A 148 5.23 -22.54 4.79
N SER A 149 5.32 -22.87 3.50
CA SER A 149 5.56 -24.26 3.06
C SER A 149 6.86 -24.85 3.61
N ASP A 150 7.88 -24.02 3.76
CA ASP A 150 9.18 -24.35 4.35
C ASP A 150 9.27 -24.05 5.86
N GLN A 151 8.15 -23.62 6.48
CA GLN A 151 7.99 -23.33 7.90
C GLN A 151 8.95 -22.27 8.48
N ARG A 152 9.56 -21.43 7.63
CA ARG A 152 10.49 -20.39 8.07
C ARG A 152 9.81 -19.11 8.54
N PHE A 153 8.57 -18.87 8.13
CA PHE A 153 7.81 -17.68 8.49
C PHE A 153 6.31 -17.98 8.54
N LEU A 154 5.55 -17.04 9.09
CA LEU A 154 4.09 -17.04 9.05
C LEU A 154 3.63 -16.21 7.85
N THR A 155 2.59 -16.65 7.13
CA THR A 155 2.11 -16.00 5.91
C THR A 155 0.60 -15.93 5.89
N TYR A 156 0.07 -14.93 5.20
CA TYR A 156 -1.35 -14.81 4.88
C TYR A 156 -1.50 -14.20 3.49
N ARG A 157 -2.43 -14.75 2.71
CA ARG A 157 -2.74 -14.27 1.37
C ARG A 157 -4.23 -13.99 1.26
N ASP A 158 -4.54 -12.76 0.87
CA ASP A 158 -5.87 -12.33 0.48
C ASP A 158 -5.97 -12.40 -1.04
N ALA A 159 -6.48 -13.52 -1.55
CA ALA A 159 -6.57 -13.77 -2.99
C ALA A 159 -7.55 -12.82 -3.69
N ASP A 160 -8.59 -12.37 -2.98
CA ASP A 160 -9.61 -11.46 -3.51
C ASP A 160 -9.13 -10.00 -3.44
N GLY A 161 -8.47 -9.63 -2.34
CA GLY A 161 -7.87 -8.30 -2.14
C GLY A 161 -6.55 -8.07 -2.84
N GLY A 162 -5.92 -9.11 -3.41
CA GLY A 162 -4.71 -8.98 -4.23
C GLY A 162 -3.44 -8.64 -3.45
N TRP A 163 -3.33 -9.06 -2.19
CA TRP A 163 -2.13 -8.83 -1.37
C TRP A 163 -1.81 -10.02 -0.45
N GLU A 164 -0.57 -10.09 -0.01
CA GLU A 164 -0.12 -11.07 0.96
C GLU A 164 0.96 -10.50 1.88
N VAL A 165 1.20 -11.21 2.98
CA VAL A 165 2.20 -10.86 3.98
C VAL A 165 3.00 -12.06 4.42
N ASP A 166 4.26 -11.82 4.75
CA ASP A 166 5.15 -12.75 5.44
C ASP A 166 5.63 -12.09 6.73
N LEU A 167 5.46 -12.78 7.85
CA LEU A 167 5.88 -12.38 9.18
C LEU A 167 6.98 -13.33 9.66
N TYR A 168 8.16 -12.79 9.92
CA TYR A 168 9.34 -13.55 10.29
C TYR A 168 9.51 -13.66 11.82
N PRO A 169 10.24 -14.68 12.30
CA PRO A 169 10.45 -14.90 13.74
C PRO A 169 11.17 -13.77 14.47
N ASP A 170 11.91 -12.92 13.76
CA ASP A 170 12.64 -11.76 14.30
C ASP A 170 11.76 -10.49 14.39
N HIS A 171 10.46 -10.60 14.16
CA HIS A 171 9.49 -9.49 14.05
C HIS A 171 9.60 -8.64 12.77
N SER A 172 10.51 -8.98 11.85
CA SER A 172 10.47 -8.38 10.52
C SER A 172 9.28 -8.91 9.72
N PHE A 173 8.88 -8.18 8.69
CA PHE A 173 7.78 -8.60 7.83
C PHE A 173 7.89 -8.02 6.42
N THR A 174 7.24 -8.68 5.47
CA THR A 174 7.08 -8.23 4.10
C THR A 174 5.60 -8.18 3.76
N VAL A 175 5.18 -7.15 3.03
CA VAL A 175 3.83 -7.02 2.47
C VAL A 175 3.97 -6.78 0.98
N ARG A 176 3.20 -7.49 0.15
CA ARG A 176 3.31 -7.37 -1.31
C ARG A 176 1.98 -7.60 -2.02
N THR A 177 1.86 -7.00 -3.19
CA THR A 177 0.77 -7.27 -4.13
C THR A 177 0.91 -8.66 -4.72
N VAL A 178 -0.21 -9.34 -4.95
CA VAL A 178 -0.29 -10.60 -5.68
C VAL A 178 -1.40 -10.54 -6.72
N ASP A 179 -1.23 -11.28 -7.81
CA ASP A 179 -2.25 -11.35 -8.83
C ASP A 179 -3.51 -12.02 -8.28
N THR A 180 -4.64 -11.33 -8.44
CA THR A 180 -5.96 -11.87 -8.16
C THR A 180 -6.36 -12.89 -9.23
N PRO A 181 -7.27 -13.84 -8.93
CA PRO A 181 -7.76 -14.80 -9.93
C PRO A 181 -8.28 -14.14 -11.22
N ARG A 182 -8.96 -12.98 -11.11
CA ARG A 182 -9.44 -12.20 -12.27
C ARG A 182 -8.32 -11.65 -13.15
N GLN A 183 -7.16 -11.35 -12.59
CA GLN A 183 -6.00 -10.86 -13.35
C GLN A 183 -5.23 -12.01 -13.98
N GLN A 184 -5.09 -13.14 -13.28
CA GLN A 184 -4.47 -14.34 -13.83
C GLN A 184 -5.19 -14.77 -15.11
N THR A 185 -6.53 -14.75 -15.13
CA THR A 185 -7.32 -15.09 -16.34
C THR A 185 -7.13 -14.13 -17.52
N LYS A 186 -6.68 -12.88 -17.29
CA LYS A 186 -6.38 -11.94 -18.40
C LYS A 186 -5.01 -12.19 -19.03
N ASN A 187 -4.09 -12.83 -18.31
CA ASN A 187 -2.74 -13.13 -18.78
C ASN A 187 -2.65 -14.46 -19.56
N PHE A 188 -3.74 -15.23 -19.62
CA PHE A 188 -3.83 -16.50 -20.35
C PHE A 188 -4.59 -16.40 -21.69
N ASN A 189 -5.02 -15.20 -22.09
CA ASN A 189 -5.63 -14.92 -23.40
C ASN A 189 -4.71 -14.04 -24.24
#